data_AF-A0A4Q2DKT0-F1
#
_entry.id   AF-A0A4Q2DKT0-F1
#
_cell.length_a   1.000
_cell.length_b   1.000
_cell.length_c   1.000
_cell.angle_alpha   90.00
_cell.angle_beta   90.00
_cell.angle_gamma   90.00
#
_symmetry.space_group_name_H-M   'P 1'
#
loop_
_entity.id
_entity.type
_entity.pdbx_description
1 polymer ?
#
loop_
_entity_poly.entity_id
_entity_poly.type
_entity_poly.pdbx_seq_one_letter_code
_entity_poly.pdbx_strand_id
1 'polypeptide(L)'
;MDADAPRRLASLSRWSIERIGSIFEAPSDDDSLKAIEATFAPDVKATMNGTKIKLEHIKDQVLNLRRPSKRGLKVIWKSLVEVPSDPSNREGWVGGSYVIEGVTKPSPEYPDGVEFVRSKVVTVKWEV
;
A
#
# COMPACT_ATOMS: atom_id res chain seq x y z
N MET A 1 18.07 24.25 -22.80
CA MET A 1 17.20 24.37 -21.61
C MET A 1 15.90 23.69 -21.98
N ASP A 2 15.84 22.37 -21.84
CA ASP A 2 14.60 21.64 -22.02
C ASP A 2 13.80 21.79 -20.73
N ALA A 3 12.72 22.56 -20.80
CA ALA A 3 11.74 22.65 -19.73
C ALA A 3 11.21 21.24 -19.47
N ASP A 4 11.36 20.79 -18.23
CA ASP A 4 10.89 19.52 -17.68
C ASP A 4 9.41 19.32 -18.06
N ALA A 5 9.16 18.59 -19.14
CA ALA A 5 7.81 18.21 -19.52
C ALA A 5 7.24 17.42 -18.34
N PRO A 6 6.08 17.78 -17.78
CA PRO A 6 5.55 17.12 -16.59
C PRO A 6 5.48 15.63 -16.90
N ARG A 7 6.27 14.84 -16.18
CA ARG A 7 6.31 13.38 -16.32
C ARG A 7 4.86 12.90 -16.34
N ARG A 8 4.39 12.42 -17.50
CA ARG A 8 3.04 11.85 -17.61
C ARG A 8 2.95 10.83 -16.49
N LEU A 9 2.09 11.09 -15.50
CA LEU A 9 1.91 10.17 -14.40
C LEU A 9 1.50 8.84 -15.04
N ALA A 10 2.27 7.80 -14.77
CA ALA A 10 1.80 6.44 -14.97
C ALA A 10 0.42 6.35 -14.32
N SER A 11 -0.54 5.68 -14.99
CA SER A 11 -1.93 5.59 -14.52
C SER A 11 -1.99 5.32 -13.01
N LEU A 12 -2.95 5.90 -12.29
CA LEU A 12 -2.92 5.77 -10.84
C LEU A 12 -3.18 4.36 -10.37
N SER A 13 -3.81 3.55 -11.21
CA SER A 13 -3.80 2.10 -11.05
C SER A 13 -2.39 1.55 -10.97
N ARG A 14 -1.53 1.91 -11.94
CA ARG A 14 -0.13 1.48 -11.99
C ARG A 14 0.67 2.02 -10.82
N TRP A 15 0.54 3.31 -10.50
CA TRP A 15 1.20 3.88 -9.32
C TRP A 15 0.77 3.15 -8.04
N SER A 16 -0.52 2.87 -7.87
CA SER A 16 -1.03 2.16 -6.69
C SER A 16 -0.50 0.73 -6.60
N ILE A 17 -0.49 -0.01 -7.73
CA ILE A 17 0.07 -1.36 -7.78
C ILE A 17 1.54 -1.35 -7.37
N GLU A 18 2.34 -0.47 -7.99
CA GLU A 18 3.78 -0.39 -7.76
C GLU A 18 4.09 0.01 -6.30
N ARG A 19 3.41 1.00 -5.75
CA ARG A 19 3.68 1.51 -4.39
C ARG A 19 3.24 0.54 -3.30
N ILE A 20 2.04 -0.03 -3.42
CA ILE A 20 1.56 -1.02 -2.44
C ILE A 20 2.41 -2.29 -2.49
N GLY A 21 2.79 -2.75 -3.68
CA GLY A 21 3.73 -3.86 -3.84
C GLY A 21 5.09 -3.56 -3.19
N SER A 22 5.67 -2.39 -3.47
CA SER A 22 6.96 -1.98 -2.89
C SER A 22 6.96 -1.93 -1.37
N ILE A 23 5.83 -1.64 -0.73
CA ILE A 23 5.71 -1.63 0.74
C ILE A 23 5.67 -3.05 1.30
N PHE A 24 4.75 -3.89 0.80
CA PHE A 24 4.48 -5.19 1.41
C PHE A 24 5.40 -6.29 0.93
N GLU A 25 5.86 -6.25 -0.32
CA GLU A 25 6.72 -7.26 -0.95
C GLU A 25 8.21 -6.91 -0.86
N ALA A 26 8.57 -5.86 -0.12
CA ALA A 26 9.97 -5.46 0.08
C ALA A 26 10.83 -6.64 0.61
N PRO A 27 12.11 -6.75 0.22
CA PRO A 27 12.98 -7.84 0.66
C PRO A 27 13.42 -7.71 2.12
N SER A 28 13.39 -6.50 2.69
CA SER A 28 13.76 -6.23 4.08
C SER A 28 12.80 -5.26 4.75
N ASP A 29 12.81 -5.21 6.09
CA ASP A 29 12.03 -4.22 6.85
C ASP A 29 12.49 -2.79 6.54
N ASP A 30 13.79 -2.56 6.37
CA ASP A 30 14.33 -1.23 6.02
C ASP A 30 13.88 -0.78 4.63
N ASP A 31 13.84 -1.67 3.65
CA ASP A 31 13.34 -1.34 2.31
C ASP A 31 11.84 -1.08 2.31
N SER A 32 11.08 -1.80 3.15
CA SER A 32 9.65 -1.53 3.37
C SER A 32 9.44 -0.14 3.97
N LEU A 33 10.24 0.24 4.98
CA LEU A 33 10.17 1.55 5.61
C LEU A 33 10.49 2.68 4.62
N LYS A 34 11.53 2.52 3.80
CA LYS A 34 11.85 3.47 2.72
C LYS A 34 10.72 3.57 1.70
N ALA A 35 10.10 2.44 1.33
CA ALA A 35 8.97 2.44 0.41
C ALA A 35 7.74 3.18 0.99
N ILE A 36 7.49 3.07 2.29
CA ILE A 36 6.44 3.82 2.99
C ILE A 36 6.73 5.33 2.91
N GLU A 37 7.95 5.76 3.21
CA GLU A 37 8.36 7.17 3.16
C GLU A 37 8.33 7.75 1.74
N ALA A 38 8.60 6.92 0.72
CA ALA A 38 8.48 7.31 -0.67
C ALA A 38 7.03 7.34 -1.19
N THR A 39 6.08 6.79 -0.42
CA THR A 39 4.66 6.68 -0.81
C THR A 39 3.79 7.70 -0.10
N PHE A 40 4.03 7.94 1.20
CA PHE A 40 3.21 8.82 2.02
C PHE A 40 3.98 10.10 2.39
N ALA A 41 3.27 11.23 2.36
CA ALA A 41 3.79 12.47 2.90
C ALA A 41 4.05 12.36 4.43
N PRO A 42 5.06 13.06 4.97
CA PRO A 42 5.33 13.06 6.42
C PRO A 42 4.13 13.46 7.28
N ASP A 43 3.26 14.33 6.77
CA ASP A 43 2.06 14.85 7.43
C ASP A 43 0.75 14.16 6.96
N VAL A 44 0.86 12.93 6.45
CA VAL A 44 -0.29 12.14 5.98
C VAL A 44 -1.43 12.12 7.00
N LYS A 45 -2.62 12.47 6.55
CA LYS A 45 -3.86 12.40 7.35
C LYS A 45 -4.49 11.03 7.17
N ALA A 46 -4.26 10.14 8.13
CA ALA A 46 -4.79 8.79 8.11
C ALA A 46 -5.69 8.50 9.30
N THR A 47 -6.68 7.62 9.11
CA THR A 47 -7.54 7.10 10.17
C THR A 47 -7.60 5.58 10.11
N MET A 48 -7.69 4.94 11.27
CA MET A 48 -7.90 3.51 11.43
C MET A 48 -8.97 3.28 12.49
N ASN A 49 -10.06 2.60 12.11
CA ASN A 49 -11.23 2.39 12.97
C ASN A 49 -11.73 3.69 13.62
N GLY A 50 -11.83 4.77 12.83
CA GLY A 50 -12.25 6.10 13.31
C GLY A 50 -11.21 6.89 14.08
N THR A 51 -10.09 6.29 14.47
CA THR A 51 -9.01 6.95 15.21
C THR A 51 -7.97 7.53 14.25
N LYS A 52 -7.56 8.78 14.46
CA LYS A 52 -6.45 9.38 13.68
C LYS A 52 -5.14 8.70 14.01
N ILE A 53 -4.37 8.35 12.98
CA ILE A 53 -3.06 7.72 13.10
C ILE A 53 -2.00 8.53 12.37
N LYS A 54 -0.75 8.46 12.84
CA LYS A 54 0.41 9.11 12.22
C LYS A 54 1.14 8.14 11.29
N LEU A 55 2.03 8.65 10.44
CA LEU A 55 2.89 7.84 9.57
C LEU A 55 3.61 6.72 10.33
N GLU A 56 4.11 7.00 11.53
CA GLU A 56 4.79 6.01 12.37
C GLU A 56 3.89 4.83 12.76
N HIS A 57 2.59 5.08 12.95
CA HIS A 57 1.65 3.99 13.20
C HIS A 57 1.43 3.14 11.95
N ILE A 58 1.48 3.74 10.75
CA ILE A 58 1.40 3.01 9.48
C ILE A 58 2.62 2.09 9.35
N LYS A 59 3.83 2.61 9.62
CA LYS A 59 5.07 1.83 9.66
C LYS A 59 4.96 0.64 10.60
N ASP A 60 4.53 0.87 11.84
CA ASP A 60 4.36 -0.19 12.84
C ASP A 60 3.37 -1.27 12.37
N GLN A 61 2.24 -0.86 11.77
CA GLN A 61 1.25 -1.80 11.25
C GLN A 61 1.78 -2.66 10.10
N VAL A 62 2.59 -2.08 9.21
CA VAL A 62 3.22 -2.82 8.11
C VAL A 62 4.27 -3.79 8.66
N LEU A 63 5.16 -3.34 9.55
CA LEU A 63 6.20 -4.19 10.14
C LEU A 63 5.61 -5.33 10.98
N ASN A 64 4.54 -5.08 11.74
CA ASN A 64 3.84 -6.12 12.49
C ASN A 64 3.21 -7.18 11.58
N LEU A 65 2.88 -6.84 10.33
CA LEU A 65 2.40 -7.79 9.33
C LEU A 65 3.55 -8.58 8.70
N ARG A 66 4.69 -7.93 8.49
CA ARG A 66 5.85 -8.49 7.78
C ARG A 66 6.70 -9.41 8.65
N ARG A 67 7.03 -9.01 9.87
CA ARG A 67 7.98 -9.74 10.76
C ARG A 67 7.60 -11.21 11.02
N PRO A 68 6.32 -11.57 11.20
CA PRO A 68 5.95 -12.98 11.39
C PRO A 68 6.03 -13.80 10.10
N SER A 69 6.10 -13.16 8.93
CA SER A 69 6.09 -13.85 7.64
C SER A 69 7.44 -14.53 7.37
N LYS A 70 7.42 -15.86 7.28
CA LYS A 70 8.63 -16.66 7.00
C LYS A 70 9.12 -16.54 5.56
N ARG A 71 8.25 -16.17 4.61
CA ARG A 71 8.53 -16.14 3.16
C ARG A 71 8.35 -14.76 2.53
N GLY A 72 8.10 -13.74 3.34
CA GLY A 72 7.67 -12.43 2.87
C GLY A 72 6.18 -12.40 2.50
N LEU A 73 5.67 -11.20 2.30
CA LEU A 73 4.28 -10.97 1.93
C LEU A 73 4.15 -10.84 0.42
N LYS A 74 2.95 -11.15 -0.09
CA LYS A 74 2.60 -10.95 -1.51
C LYS A 74 1.28 -10.22 -1.62
N VAL A 75 1.21 -9.23 -2.50
CA VAL A 75 0.02 -8.43 -2.80
C VAL A 75 -0.60 -8.96 -4.09
N ILE A 76 -1.88 -9.33 -4.02
CA ILE A 76 -2.64 -9.75 -5.19
C ILE A 76 -3.88 -8.86 -5.32
N TRP A 77 -3.88 -8.00 -6.33
CA TRP A 77 -5.04 -7.20 -6.69
C TRP A 77 -6.16 -8.10 -7.23
N LYS A 78 -7.36 -7.95 -6.67
CA LYS A 78 -8.57 -8.66 -7.10
C LYS A 78 -9.42 -7.81 -8.03
N SER A 79 -9.44 -6.50 -7.79
CA SER A 79 -10.09 -5.53 -8.65
C SER A 79 -9.37 -4.19 -8.55
N LEU A 80 -9.32 -3.47 -9.67
CA LEU A 80 -8.81 -2.11 -9.73
C LEU A 80 -9.53 -1.37 -10.84
N VAL A 81 -10.12 -0.23 -10.48
CA VAL A 81 -10.90 0.62 -11.37
C VAL A 81 -10.36 2.03 -11.23
N GLU A 82 -10.15 2.69 -12.36
CA GLU A 82 -9.70 4.07 -12.45
C GLU A 82 -10.78 4.87 -13.16
N VAL A 83 -11.13 6.02 -12.57
CA VAL A 83 -12.14 6.93 -13.06
C VAL A 83 -11.50 8.32 -13.14
N PRO A 84 -10.94 8.69 -14.30
CA PRO A 84 -10.45 10.04 -14.55
C PRO A 84 -11.60 11.06 -14.43
N SER A 85 -11.32 12.20 -13.81
CA SER A 85 -12.24 13.35 -13.75
C SER A 85 -12.15 14.24 -14.99
N ASP A 86 -11.06 14.14 -15.75
CA ASP A 86 -10.86 14.87 -16.99
C ASP A 86 -10.10 14.02 -18.04
N PRO A 87 -10.07 14.44 -19.32
CA PRO A 87 -9.29 13.76 -20.36
C PRO A 87 -7.77 13.85 -20.15
N SER A 88 -7.29 14.69 -19.21
CA SER A 88 -5.87 14.86 -18.92
C SER A 88 -5.34 13.76 -18.00
N ASN A 89 -6.23 12.97 -17.37
CA ASN A 89 -5.93 11.97 -16.34
C ASN A 89 -5.15 12.56 -15.15
N ARG A 90 -5.28 13.87 -14.93
CA ARG A 90 -4.57 14.58 -13.85
C ARG A 90 -5.44 14.80 -12.63
N GLU A 91 -6.73 14.53 -12.72
CA GLU A 91 -7.65 14.44 -11.58
C GLU A 91 -8.50 13.17 -11.70
N GLY A 92 -8.91 12.59 -10.57
CA GLY A 92 -9.71 11.36 -10.62
C GLY A 92 -9.70 10.52 -9.36
N TRP A 93 -10.20 9.29 -9.53
CA TRP A 93 -10.33 8.30 -8.47
C TRP A 93 -9.78 6.95 -8.93
N VAL A 94 -9.04 6.28 -8.05
CA VAL A 94 -8.79 4.84 -8.14
C VAL A 94 -9.53 4.16 -7.00
N GLY A 95 -10.30 3.12 -7.32
CA GLY A 95 -10.91 2.22 -6.35
C GLY A 95 -10.48 0.79 -6.62
N GLY A 96 -10.17 0.02 -5.59
CA GLY A 96 -9.77 -1.36 -5.79
C GLY A 96 -9.78 -2.19 -4.52
N SER A 97 -9.59 -3.48 -4.71
CA SER A 97 -9.39 -4.44 -3.64
C SER A 97 -8.18 -5.31 -3.92
N TYR A 98 -7.43 -5.61 -2.89
CA TYR A 98 -6.30 -6.52 -2.94
C TYR A 98 -6.26 -7.39 -1.69
N VAL A 99 -5.55 -8.49 -1.79
CA VAL A 99 -5.24 -9.35 -0.65
C VAL A 99 -3.75 -9.36 -0.41
N ILE A 100 -3.38 -9.49 0.87
CA ILE A 100 -2.01 -9.72 1.30
C ILE A 100 -1.91 -11.17 1.75
N GLU A 101 -1.11 -11.96 1.05
CA GLU A 101 -0.79 -13.35 1.36
C GLU A 101 0.54 -13.46 2.09
N GLY A 102 0.83 -14.65 2.65
CA GLY A 102 2.05 -14.91 3.42
C GLY A 102 2.03 -14.34 4.84
N VAL A 103 0.86 -13.91 5.32
CA VAL A 103 0.74 -13.42 6.69
C VAL A 103 0.61 -14.60 7.65
N THR A 104 1.38 -14.59 8.72
CA THR A 104 1.38 -15.66 9.74
C THR A 104 0.88 -15.10 11.07
N LYS A 105 -0.15 -15.72 11.66
CA LYS A 105 -0.65 -15.33 12.99
C LYS A 105 -0.27 -16.40 14.01
N PRO A 106 0.39 -16.06 15.12
CA PRO A 106 0.53 -17.00 16.21
C PRO A 106 -0.86 -17.37 16.75
N SER A 107 -1.08 -18.66 16.97
CA SER A 107 -2.28 -19.21 17.60
C SER A 107 -1.86 -20.11 18.76
N PRO A 108 -2.58 -20.14 19.89
CA PRO A 108 -2.30 -21.08 20.97
C PRO A 108 -2.24 -22.55 20.52
N GLU A 109 -3.03 -22.89 19.50
CA GLU A 109 -3.11 -24.23 18.92
C GLU A 109 -2.01 -24.55 17.90
N TYR A 110 -1.36 -23.52 17.35
CA TYR A 110 -0.36 -23.64 16.28
C TYR A 110 0.85 -22.76 16.60
N PRO A 111 1.88 -23.31 17.27
CA PRO A 111 3.07 -22.57 17.68
C PRO A 111 3.85 -21.96 16.51
N ASP A 112 3.80 -22.61 15.34
CA ASP A 112 4.39 -22.12 14.09
C ASP A 112 3.57 -21.02 13.39
N GLY A 113 2.41 -20.70 13.95
CA GLY A 113 1.43 -19.78 13.39
C GLY A 113 0.61 -20.37 12.24
N VAL A 114 -0.56 -19.78 12.01
CA VAL A 114 -1.46 -20.14 10.91
C VAL A 114 -1.32 -19.11 9.80
N GLU A 115 -1.23 -19.56 8.55
CA GLU A 115 -1.29 -18.67 7.40
C GLU A 115 -2.69 -18.07 7.24
N PHE A 116 -2.74 -16.77 7.02
CA PHE A 116 -3.97 -16.07 6.74
C PHE A 116 -3.78 -15.04 5.63
N VAL A 117 -4.90 -14.69 5.02
CA VAL A 117 -4.97 -13.68 3.98
C VAL A 117 -5.61 -12.43 4.55
N ARG A 118 -4.99 -11.27 4.34
CA ARG A 118 -5.55 -9.98 4.77
C ARG A 118 -6.14 -9.24 3.57
N SER A 119 -7.47 -9.16 3.51
CA SER A 119 -8.18 -8.39 2.50
C SER A 119 -8.15 -6.89 2.80
N LYS A 120 -7.96 -6.08 1.76
CA LYS A 120 -7.91 -4.63 1.82
C LYS A 120 -8.73 -4.03 0.68
N VAL A 121 -9.43 -2.95 0.98
CA VAL A 121 -10.07 -2.07 0.01
C VAL A 121 -9.36 -0.74 0.07
N VAL A 122 -9.09 -0.17 -1.10
CA VAL A 122 -8.42 1.12 -1.23
C VAL A 122 -9.20 2.00 -2.17
N THR A 123 -9.33 3.27 -1.77
CA THR A 123 -9.81 4.35 -2.61
C THR A 123 -8.79 5.47 -2.54
N VAL A 124 -8.23 5.84 -3.68
CA VAL A 124 -7.29 6.94 -3.82
C VAL A 124 -8.01 8.02 -4.63
N LYS A 125 -8.14 9.21 -4.04
CA LYS A 125 -8.50 10.42 -4.78
C LYS A 125 -7.22 11.16 -5.10
N TRP A 126 -7.13 11.71 -6.30
CA TRP A 126 -6.08 12.64 -6.62
C TRP A 126 -6.68 13.94 -7.18
N GLU A 127 -6.18 15.05 -6.66
CA GLU A 127 -6.54 16.42 -7.00
C GLU A 127 -5.22 17.19 -7.16
N VAL A 128 -5.10 17.99 -8.21
CA VAL A 128 -3.90 18.82 -8.48
C VAL A 128 -4.03 20.16 -7.79
#